data_AF-A0A653H5F5-F1
#
_entry.id   AF-A0A653H5F5-F1
#
_cell.length_a   1.000
_cell.length_b   1.000
_cell.length_c   1.000
_cell.angle_alpha   90.00
_cell.angle_beta   90.00
_cell.angle_gamma   90.00
#
_symmetry.space_group_name_H-M   'P 1'
#
loop_
_entity.id
_entity.type
_entity.pdbx_description
1 polymer ?
#
loop_
_entity_poly.entity_id
_entity_poly.type
_entity_poly.pdbx_seq_one_letter_code
_entity_poly.pdbx_strand_id
1 'polypeptide(L)'
;MDDTFDDKQKAEVLLTLQEIIERQKENVKVMDICFNKCVPKIGNKLSSTEQKCIWDCANNYFYTNVFLNERLQQMTNILKSNTDYMSL
;
A
#
# COMPACT_ATOMS: atom_id res chain seq x y z
N MET A 1 10.90 -38.77 -6.25
CA MET A 1 10.89 -37.51 -7.01
C MET A 1 9.55 -36.85 -6.73
N ASP A 2 9.39 -36.13 -5.61
CA ASP A 2 8.21 -35.28 -5.34
C ASP A 2 8.39 -34.47 -4.03
N ASP A 3 9.44 -33.66 -3.92
CA ASP A 3 9.60 -32.78 -2.73
C ASP A 3 9.91 -31.34 -3.20
N THR A 4 10.74 -31.22 -4.23
CA THR A 4 11.13 -29.92 -4.82
C THR A 4 10.04 -29.22 -5.65
N PHE A 5 9.01 -29.93 -6.14
CA PHE A 5 7.89 -29.33 -6.88
C PHE A 5 6.87 -28.68 -5.93
N ASP A 6 6.71 -29.24 -4.73
CA ASP A 6 5.84 -28.76 -3.66
C ASP A 6 6.38 -27.47 -3.01
N ASP A 7 7.70 -27.38 -2.79
CA ASP A 7 8.35 -26.18 -2.21
C ASP A 7 8.20 -24.93 -3.08
N LYS A 8 8.34 -25.06 -4.41
CA LYS A 8 8.17 -23.93 -5.32
C LYS A 8 6.73 -23.44 -5.34
N GLN A 9 5.76 -24.34 -5.38
CA GLN A 9 4.34 -23.99 -5.33
C GLN A 9 3.96 -23.34 -3.99
N LYS A 10 4.46 -23.87 -2.88
CA LYS A 10 4.31 -23.26 -1.55
C LYS A 10 4.89 -21.85 -1.48
N ALA A 11 6.07 -21.62 -2.07
CA ALA A 11 6.68 -20.30 -2.11
C ALA A 11 5.85 -19.30 -2.94
N GLU A 12 5.36 -19.71 -4.12
CA GLU A 12 4.49 -18.87 -4.96
C GLU A 12 3.15 -18.52 -4.28
N VAL A 13 2.54 -19.49 -3.57
CA VAL A 13 1.33 -19.26 -2.78
C VAL A 13 1.60 -18.30 -1.63
N LEU A 14 2.72 -18.47 -0.92
CA LEU A 14 3.09 -17.58 0.19
C LEU A 14 3.31 -16.15 -0.28
N LEU A 15 3.99 -15.95 -1.41
CA LEU A 15 4.20 -14.63 -2.00
C LEU A 15 2.87 -13.98 -2.40
N THR A 16 1.96 -14.74 -3.01
CA THR A 16 0.62 -14.26 -3.37
C THR A 16 -0.18 -13.87 -2.13
N LEU A 17 -0.12 -14.66 -1.06
CA LEU A 17 -0.79 -14.34 0.20
C LEU A 17 -0.22 -13.07 0.85
N GLN A 18 1.11 -12.89 0.82
CA GLN A 18 1.75 -11.68 1.31
C GLN A 18 1.25 -10.45 0.54
N GLU A 19 1.16 -10.52 -0.78
CA GLU A 19 0.65 -9.42 -1.60
C GLU A 19 -0.81 -9.08 -1.26
N ILE A 20 -1.67 -10.08 -1.06
CA ILE A 20 -3.06 -9.86 -0.64
C ILE A 20 -3.12 -9.18 0.73
N ILE A 21 -2.30 -9.62 1.68
CA ILE A 21 -2.26 -9.07 3.03
C ILE A 21 -1.82 -7.59 2.99
N GLU A 22 -0.78 -7.25 2.23
CA GLU A 22 -0.32 -5.87 2.12
C GLU A 22 -1.38 -4.96 1.48
N ARG A 23 -2.09 -5.44 0.44
CA ARG A 23 -3.22 -4.70 -0.16
C ARG A 23 -4.36 -4.49 0.84
N GLN A 24 -4.67 -5.50 1.65
CA GLN A 24 -5.72 -5.37 2.68
C GLN A 24 -5.34 -4.39 3.79
N LYS A 25 -4.08 -4.41 4.26
CA LYS A 25 -3.59 -3.43 5.22
C LYS A 25 -3.76 -2.00 4.71
N GLU A 26 -3.41 -1.78 3.44
CA GLU A 26 -3.54 -0.48 2.82
C GLU A 26 -5.01 -0.03 2.71
N ASN A 27 -5.90 -0.94 2.31
CA ASN A 27 -7.33 -0.66 2.26
C ASN A 27 -7.90 -0.25 3.62
N VAL A 28 -7.56 -1.00 4.68
CA VAL A 28 -8.01 -0.69 6.05
C VAL A 28 -7.50 0.68 6.49
N LYS A 29 -6.25 1.01 6.17
CA LYS A 29 -5.65 2.32 6.50
C LYS A 29 -6.35 3.47 5.78
N VAL A 30 -6.63 3.33 4.48
CA VAL A 30 -7.36 4.36 3.71
C VAL A 30 -8.78 4.53 4.25
N MET A 31 -9.45 3.42 4.56
CA MET A 31 -10.79 3.43 5.15
C MET A 31 -10.80 4.20 6.47
N ASP A 32 -9.88 3.88 7.39
CA ASP A 32 -9.79 4.55 8.69
C ASP A 32 -9.51 6.05 8.55
N ILE A 33 -8.49 6.42 7.77
CA ILE A 33 -8.11 7.83 7.55
C ILE A 33 -9.28 8.63 6.97
N CYS A 34 -9.90 8.13 5.89
CA CYS A 34 -10.94 8.87 5.21
C CYS A 34 -12.26 8.86 5.96
N PHE A 35 -12.59 7.79 6.69
CA PHE A 35 -13.77 7.78 7.55
C PHE A 35 -13.65 8.83 8.66
N ASN A 36 -12.54 8.82 9.41
CA ASN A 36 -12.32 9.77 10.51
C ASN A 36 -12.27 11.22 10.02
N LYS A 37 -11.77 11.46 8.81
CA LYS A 37 -11.71 12.80 8.22
C LYS A 37 -13.06 13.31 7.71
N CYS A 38 -13.87 12.44 7.11
CA CYS A 38 -15.01 12.86 6.31
C CYS A 38 -16.37 12.57 6.97
N VAL A 39 -16.45 11.68 7.95
CA VAL A 39 -17.72 11.23 8.56
C VAL A 39 -17.80 11.74 9.99
N PRO A 40 -18.39 12.93 10.24
CA PRO A 40 -18.43 13.54 11.56
C PRO A 40 -19.37 12.82 12.53
N LYS A 41 -20.35 12.07 12.01
CA LYS A 41 -21.30 11.30 12.80
C LYS A 41 -21.57 9.96 12.15
N ILE A 42 -21.44 8.89 12.94
CA ILE A 42 -21.72 7.53 12.46
C ILE A 42 -23.22 7.40 12.14
N GLY A 43 -23.49 6.87 10.95
CA GLY A 43 -24.82 6.58 10.46
C GLY A 43 -24.84 5.33 9.59
N ASN A 44 -26.02 4.95 9.14
CA ASN A 44 -26.27 3.79 8.29
C ASN A 44 -26.11 4.08 6.78
N LYS A 45 -25.94 5.35 6.40
CA LYS A 45 -25.67 5.78 5.02
C LYS A 45 -24.79 7.02 5.02
N LEU A 46 -23.96 7.14 4.00
CA LEU A 46 -23.20 8.36 3.73
C LEU A 46 -24.08 9.36 2.97
N SER A 47 -24.09 10.61 3.40
CA SER A 47 -24.61 11.75 2.63
C SER A 47 -23.79 11.98 1.36
N SER A 48 -24.34 12.73 0.40
CA SER A 48 -23.61 13.07 -0.83
C SER A 48 -22.31 13.83 -0.55
N THR A 49 -22.30 14.70 0.46
CA THR A 49 -21.10 15.41 0.89
C THR A 49 -20.04 14.48 1.49
N GLU A 50 -20.44 13.53 2.34
CA GLU A 50 -19.52 12.53 2.91
C GLU A 50 -18.95 11.62 1.83
N GLN A 51 -19.78 11.15 0.88
CA GLN A 51 -19.34 10.34 -0.26
C GLN A 51 -18.29 11.08 -1.10
N LYS A 52 -18.56 12.35 -1.44
CA LYS A 52 -17.61 13.18 -2.19
C LYS A 52 -16.31 13.39 -1.41
N CYS A 53 -16.40 13.69 -0.11
CA CYS A 53 -15.21 13.86 0.73
C CYS A 53 -14.36 12.59 0.78
N ILE A 54 -14.98 11.42 0.97
CA ILE A 54 -14.28 10.12 1.00
C ILE A 54 -13.59 9.85 -0.35
N TRP A 55 -14.28 10.10 -1.46
CA TRP A 55 -13.71 9.96 -2.81
C TRP A 55 -12.48 10.85 -3.01
N ASP A 56 -12.59 12.13 -2.68
CA ASP A 56 -11.48 13.09 -2.80
C ASP A 56 -10.33 12.72 -1.84
N CYS A 57 -10.65 12.26 -0.63
CA CYS A 57 -9.68 11.79 0.36
C CYS A 57 -8.88 10.58 -0.15
N ALA A 58 -9.58 9.55 -0.63
CA ALA A 58 -8.94 8.32 -1.11
C ALA A 58 -8.05 8.60 -2.33
N ASN A 59 -8.53 9.39 -3.30
CA ASN A 59 -7.72 9.80 -4.45
C ASN A 59 -6.44 10.53 -4.04
N ASN A 60 -6.56 11.53 -3.17
CA ASN A 60 -5.41 12.27 -2.68
C ASN A 60 -4.43 11.38 -1.92
N TYR A 61 -4.94 10.45 -1.11
CA TYR A 61 -4.12 9.48 -0.40
C TYR A 61 -3.30 8.63 -1.37
N PHE A 62 -3.94 8.03 -2.40
CA PHE A 62 -3.22 7.19 -3.36
C PHE A 62 -2.21 7.98 -4.19
N TYR A 63 -2.56 9.19 -4.67
CA TYR A 63 -1.61 10.05 -5.37
C TYR A 63 -0.40 10.40 -4.50
N THR A 64 -0.64 10.74 -3.24
CA THR A 64 0.43 11.06 -2.29
C THR A 64 1.28 9.83 -2.00
N ASN A 65 0.67 8.65 -1.85
CA ASN A 65 1.40 7.41 -1.59
C ASN A 65 2.31 7.03 -2.78
N VAL A 66 1.79 7.09 -4.01
CA VAL A 66 2.61 6.87 -5.23
C VAL A 66 3.78 7.86 -5.28
N PHE A 67 3.51 9.15 -5.10
CA PHE A 67 4.55 10.18 -5.11
C PHE A 67 5.64 9.90 -4.07
N LEU A 68 5.26 9.55 -2.83
CA LEU A 68 6.21 9.25 -1.76
C LEU A 68 7.04 8.00 -2.09
N ASN A 69 6.43 6.95 -2.61
CA ASN A 69 7.14 5.72 -2.96
C ASN A 69 8.15 5.94 -4.10
N GLU A 70 7.79 6.71 -5.12
CA GLU A 70 8.72 7.10 -6.19
C GLU A 70 9.93 7.87 -5.64
N ARG A 71 9.71 8.80 -4.71
CA ARG A 71 10.79 9.56 -4.06
C ARG A 71 11.66 8.67 -3.18
N LEU A 72 11.07 7.77 -2.39
CA LEU A 72 11.80 6.81 -1.58
C LEU A 72 12.65 5.87 -2.44
N GLN A 73 12.13 5.42 -3.58
CA GLN A 73 12.87 4.59 -4.53
C GLN A 73 14.04 5.35 -5.14
N GLN A 74 13.85 6.61 -5.56
CA GLN A 74 14.93 7.48 -6.05
C GLN A 74 16.03 7.64 -4.99
N MET A 75 15.67 7.92 -3.74
CA MET A 75 16.63 8.03 -2.64
C MET A 75 17.38 6.71 -2.38
N THR A 76 16.67 5.58 -2.39
CA THR A 76 17.27 4.25 -2.21
C THR A 76 18.31 3.96 -3.29
N ASN A 77 18.03 4.33 -4.54
CA ASN A 77 18.98 4.14 -5.64
C ASN A 77 20.24 4.99 -5.47
N ILE A 78 20.11 6.23 -5.01
CA ILE A 78 21.26 7.12 -4.71
C ILE A 78 22.12 6.54 -3.57
N LEU A 79 21.48 6.03 -2.51
CA LEU A 79 22.22 5.43 -1.39
C LEU A 79 22.98 4.17 -1.81
N LYS A 80 22.37 3.33 -2.65
CA LYS A 80 23.02 2.15 -3.21
C LYS A 80 24.22 2.55 -4.08
N SER A 81 24.06 3.50 -5.01
CA SER A 81 25.18 3.95 -5.85
C SER A 81 26.35 4.52 -5.06
N ASN A 82 26.07 5.22 -3.95
CA ASN A 82 27.12 5.75 -3.07
C ASN A 82 27.80 4.64 -2.26
N THR A 83 27.05 3.63 -1.81
CA THR A 83 27.59 2.47 -1.10
C THR A 83 28.49 1.64 -2.02
N ASP A 84 28.04 1.41 -3.25
CA ASP A 84 28.80 0.69 -4.27
C ASP A 84 30.11 1.43 -4.60
N TYR A 85 30.08 2.76 -4.67
CA TYR A 85 31.28 3.60 -4.86
C TYR A 85 32.26 3.54 -3.68
N MET A 86 31.78 3.46 -2.43
CA MET A 86 32.66 3.35 -1.25
C MET A 86 33.19 1.93 -1.02
N SER A 87 32.66 0.93 -1.73
CA SER A 87 33.11 -0.46 -1.69
C SER A 87 34.11 -0.85 -2.79
N LEU A 88 34.46 0.09 -3.66
CA LEU A 88 35.51 0.00 -4.69
C LEU A 88 36.77 0.74 -4.24
#